data_AF-A0A964DAN2-F1
#
_entry.id   AF-A0A964DAN2-F1
#
_cell.length_a   1.000
_cell.length_b   1.000
_cell.length_c   1.000
_cell.angle_alpha   90.00
_cell.angle_beta   90.00
_cell.angle_gamma   90.00
#
_symmetry.space_group_name_H-M   'P 1'
#
loop_
_entity.id
_entity.type
_entity.pdbx_description
1 polymer ?
#
loop_
_entity_poly.entity_id
_entity_poly.type
_entity_poly.pdbx_seq_one_letter_code
_entity_poly.pdbx_strand_id
1 'polypeptide(L)'
;MASDARSRPAQVAKTLQGRCPKVKPEKQPAIAHHLTLKIGSLVEVYAPDREDVNGRLGRIQSVGEKTAAVWLRHIPTITMQLYTFKHSALTVVPLDNQPGLQEICDRTDRLHKLGNLDPFEVEILNLLERTTALTPTELQYLEQIENRHKLD
;
A
#
# COMPACT_ATOMS: atom_id res chain seq x y z
N MET A 1 52.10 44.28 -58.34
CA MET A 1 50.86 44.97 -58.73
C MET A 1 49.75 44.42 -57.84
N ALA A 2 49.54 45.04 -56.66
CA ALA A 2 48.35 45.83 -56.29
C ALA A 2 47.13 44.93 -55.96
N SER A 3 46.79 44.71 -54.67
CA SER A 3 45.73 45.39 -53.89
C SER A 3 44.38 45.45 -54.64
N ASP A 4 43.21 45.11 -54.10
CA ASP A 4 42.67 45.38 -52.76
C ASP A 4 41.29 44.66 -52.58
N ALA A 5 40.77 44.74 -51.36
CA ALA A 5 39.60 44.10 -50.74
C ALA A 5 38.25 44.04 -51.51
N ARG A 6 37.40 43.08 -51.11
CA ARG A 6 36.13 43.33 -50.36
C ARG A 6 35.27 42.07 -50.16
N SER A 7 35.03 41.77 -48.87
CA SER A 7 33.69 41.69 -48.25
C SER A 7 32.69 40.64 -48.75
N ARG A 8 32.47 39.58 -47.95
CA ARG A 8 31.24 39.38 -47.14
C ARG A 8 31.15 37.95 -46.57
N PRO A 9 31.03 37.79 -45.23
CA PRO A 9 30.54 36.58 -44.58
C PRO A 9 29.03 36.70 -44.36
N ALA A 10 28.26 35.66 -44.69
CA ALA A 10 26.93 35.34 -44.13
C ALA A 10 26.12 34.61 -45.21
N GLN A 11 25.99 33.29 -45.11
CA GLN A 11 24.77 32.56 -45.48
C GLN A 11 24.87 31.02 -45.30
N VAL A 12 25.63 30.53 -44.32
CA VAL A 12 25.56 29.11 -43.93
C VAL A 12 25.27 28.97 -42.43
N ALA A 13 24.31 29.77 -41.95
CA ALA A 13 23.80 29.71 -40.58
C ALA A 13 22.28 29.81 -40.55
N LYS A 14 21.59 29.21 -41.53
CA LYS A 14 20.12 29.17 -41.57
C LYS A 14 19.60 27.84 -42.10
N THR A 15 19.88 26.73 -41.40
CA THR A 15 19.07 25.50 -41.51
C THR A 15 19.41 24.45 -40.44
N LEU A 16 19.48 24.81 -39.15
CA LEU A 16 19.43 23.82 -38.05
C LEU A 16 18.52 24.24 -36.88
N GLN A 17 17.63 25.21 -37.10
CA GLN A 17 16.52 25.46 -36.18
C GLN A 17 15.27 24.76 -36.72
N GLY A 18 15.07 23.52 -36.30
CA GLY A 18 13.85 22.82 -36.64
C GLY A 18 13.96 21.32 -36.48
N ARG A 19 14.02 20.87 -35.22
CA ARG A 19 13.47 19.62 -34.67
C ARG A 19 14.29 19.21 -33.44
N CYS A 20 14.14 19.94 -32.35
CA CYS A 20 14.20 19.27 -31.05
C CYS A 20 12.91 18.43 -30.97
N PRO A 21 12.96 17.10 -31.00
CA PRO A 21 11.79 16.33 -30.61
C PRO A 21 11.47 16.76 -29.18
N LYS A 22 10.25 17.28 -28.95
CA LYS A 22 9.72 17.46 -27.59
C LYS A 22 9.82 16.10 -26.93
N VAL A 23 10.80 15.92 -26.05
CA VAL A 23 10.90 14.74 -25.19
C VAL A 23 9.60 14.73 -24.40
N LYS A 24 8.77 13.71 -24.65
CA LYS A 24 7.57 13.49 -23.83
C LYS A 24 8.05 13.41 -22.38
N PRO A 25 7.39 14.07 -21.41
CA PRO A 25 7.74 13.86 -20.02
C PRO A 25 7.73 12.36 -19.75
N GLU A 26 8.84 11.83 -19.25
CA GLU A 26 8.94 10.43 -18.83
C GLU A 26 7.75 10.15 -17.91
N LYS A 27 6.88 9.22 -18.32
CA LYS A 27 5.91 8.65 -17.37
C LYS A 27 6.75 8.07 -16.24
N GLN A 28 6.45 8.48 -15.01
CA GLN A 28 7.05 7.88 -13.82
C GLN A 28 7.02 6.35 -13.97
N PRO A 29 8.13 5.65 -13.66
CA PRO A 29 8.19 4.20 -13.80
C PRO A 29 7.03 3.60 -13.01
N ALA A 30 6.13 2.91 -13.71
CA ALA A 30 5.04 2.19 -13.07
C ALA A 30 5.66 1.02 -12.29
N ILE A 31 5.60 1.09 -10.97
CA ILE A 31 5.99 -0.02 -10.10
C ILE A 31 5.13 -1.22 -10.49
N ALA A 32 5.76 -2.37 -10.76
CA ALA A 32 5.02 -3.58 -11.12
C ALA A 32 4.07 -3.96 -9.97
N HIS A 33 2.84 -4.36 -10.29
CA HIS A 33 1.77 -4.59 -9.30
C HIS A 33 2.14 -5.56 -8.17
N HIS A 34 2.93 -6.60 -8.46
CA HIS A 34 3.38 -7.54 -7.43
C HIS A 34 4.37 -6.90 -6.42
N LEU A 35 5.05 -5.82 -6.79
CA LEU A 35 5.96 -5.08 -5.91
C LEU A 35 5.23 -4.11 -4.97
N THR A 36 3.95 -3.83 -5.22
CA THR A 36 3.13 -2.98 -4.34
C THR A 36 2.51 -3.78 -3.19
N LEU A 37 2.40 -5.11 -3.35
CA LEU A 37 1.89 -6.01 -2.33
C LEU A 37 2.94 -6.26 -1.25
N LYS A 38 2.68 -5.82 -0.02
CA LYS A 38 3.55 -6.05 1.15
C LYS A 38 2.76 -6.67 2.29
N ILE A 39 3.43 -7.47 3.12
CA ILE A 39 2.85 -7.99 4.36
C ILE A 39 2.28 -6.84 5.19
N GLY A 40 1.09 -7.04 5.77
CA GLY A 40 0.35 -6.03 6.52
C GLY A 40 -0.43 -5.04 5.66
N SER A 41 -0.23 -4.97 4.34
CA SER A 41 -0.95 -4.03 3.49
C SER A 41 -2.45 -4.34 3.46
N LEU A 42 -3.26 -3.28 3.43
CA LEU A 42 -4.69 -3.38 3.18
C LEU A 42 -4.93 -3.59 1.68
N VAL A 43 -5.76 -4.57 1.35
CA VAL A 43 -6.13 -4.88 -0.04
C VAL A 43 -7.63 -5.09 -0.16
N GLU A 44 -8.18 -4.74 -1.31
CA GLU A 44 -9.50 -5.13 -1.77
C GLU A 44 -9.39 -6.34 -2.71
N VAL A 45 -10.27 -7.32 -2.51
CA VAL A 45 -10.31 -8.56 -3.30
C VAL A 45 -11.26 -8.42 -4.49
N TYR A 46 -10.79 -8.75 -5.68
CA TYR A 46 -11.63 -8.93 -6.88
C TYR A 46 -11.73 -10.41 -7.24
N ALA A 47 -12.89 -11.00 -6.96
CA ALA A 47 -13.20 -12.40 -7.20
C ALA A 47 -14.69 -12.55 -7.56
N PRO A 48 -15.12 -12.16 -8.77
CA PRO A 48 -16.54 -12.04 -9.14
C PRO A 48 -17.35 -13.32 -8.96
N ASP A 49 -16.70 -14.49 -9.06
CA ASP A 49 -17.33 -15.81 -8.87
C ASP A 49 -17.51 -16.21 -7.39
N ARG A 50 -17.12 -15.35 -6.45
CA ARG A 50 -17.09 -15.64 -5.01
C ARG A 50 -17.69 -14.51 -4.19
N GLU A 51 -18.99 -14.58 -3.97
CA GLU A 51 -19.75 -13.58 -3.19
C GLU A 51 -19.24 -13.45 -1.74
N ASP A 52 -18.63 -14.49 -1.18
CA ASP A 52 -18.12 -14.50 0.20
C ASP A 52 -16.89 -13.59 0.41
N VAL A 53 -16.15 -13.29 -0.67
CA VAL A 53 -14.88 -12.53 -0.63
C VAL A 53 -14.79 -11.37 -1.62
N ASN A 54 -15.62 -11.31 -2.66
CA ASN A 54 -15.55 -10.27 -3.68
C ASN A 54 -15.85 -8.87 -3.12
N GLY A 55 -15.04 -7.88 -3.49
CA GLY A 55 -15.15 -6.49 -3.02
C GLY A 55 -14.79 -6.28 -1.55
N ARG A 56 -14.27 -7.32 -0.88
CA ARG A 56 -14.00 -7.26 0.56
C ARG A 56 -12.56 -6.83 0.83
N LEU A 57 -12.41 -6.07 1.91
CA LEU A 57 -11.10 -5.69 2.42
C LEU A 57 -10.47 -6.83 3.21
N GLY A 58 -9.14 -6.95 3.11
CA GLY A 58 -8.33 -7.88 3.87
C GLY A 58 -6.91 -7.39 4.09
N ARG A 59 -6.16 -8.10 4.94
CA ARG A 59 -4.76 -7.81 5.26
C ARG A 59 -3.84 -8.88 4.67
N ILE A 60 -2.79 -8.47 3.97
CA ILE A 60 -1.81 -9.42 3.42
C ILE A 60 -1.04 -10.07 4.57
N GLN A 61 -1.09 -11.41 4.64
CA GLN A 61 -0.31 -12.22 5.57
C GLN A 61 1.06 -12.60 4.98
N SER A 62 1.10 -13.00 3.71
CA SER A 62 2.32 -13.34 3.00
C SER A 62 2.18 -13.10 1.49
N VAL A 63 3.31 -12.87 0.83
CA VAL A 63 3.40 -12.68 -0.62
C VAL A 63 4.32 -13.77 -1.18
N GLY A 64 3.77 -14.64 -2.00
CA GLY A 64 4.51 -15.62 -2.79
C GLY A 64 4.78 -15.13 -4.21
N GLU A 65 5.38 -15.98 -5.04
CA GLU A 65 5.81 -15.61 -6.40
C GLU A 65 4.68 -15.12 -7.31
N LYS A 66 3.50 -15.73 -7.22
CA LYS A 66 2.33 -15.44 -8.09
C LYS A 66 1.04 -15.14 -7.33
N THR A 67 1.07 -15.37 -6.02
CA THR A 67 -0.09 -15.31 -5.15
C THR A 67 0.26 -14.58 -3.86
N ALA A 68 -0.76 -14.14 -3.14
CA ALA A 68 -0.62 -13.64 -1.78
C ALA A 68 -1.71 -14.28 -0.91
N ALA A 69 -1.36 -14.54 0.34
CA ALA A 69 -2.31 -14.99 1.35
C ALA A 69 -2.87 -13.76 2.08
N VAL A 70 -4.19 -13.68 2.21
CA VAL A 70 -4.92 -12.52 2.73
C VAL A 70 -5.84 -12.98 3.85
N TRP A 71 -5.73 -12.33 5.00
CA TRP A 71 -6.67 -12.44 6.10
C TRP A 71 -7.95 -11.69 5.76
N LEU A 72 -9.08 -12.39 5.78
CA LEU A 72 -10.41 -11.81 5.69
C LEU A 72 -11.27 -12.29 6.87
N ARG A 73 -12.05 -11.39 7.45
CA ARG A 73 -13.05 -11.78 8.45
C ARG A 73 -14.19 -12.53 7.76
N HIS A 74 -14.67 -13.63 8.29
CA HIS A 74 -15.91 -14.26 7.84
C HIS A 74 -17.07 -13.62 8.62
N ILE A 75 -17.96 -12.89 7.95
CA ILE A 75 -19.00 -12.07 8.62
C ILE A 75 -19.96 -12.94 9.47
N PRO A 76 -20.47 -14.09 8.98
CA PRO A 76 -21.43 -14.89 9.76
C PRO A 76 -20.87 -15.43 11.09
N THR A 77 -19.58 -15.78 11.13
CA THR A 77 -18.96 -16.39 12.32
C THR A 77 -18.01 -15.46 13.05
N ILE A 78 -17.76 -14.26 12.51
CA ILE A 78 -16.82 -13.26 13.03
C ILE A 78 -15.38 -13.81 13.15
N THR A 79 -15.05 -14.90 12.47
CA THR A 79 -13.72 -15.54 12.52
C THR A 79 -12.80 -15.03 11.42
N MET A 80 -11.50 -14.97 11.69
CA MET A 80 -10.51 -14.65 10.65
C MET A 80 -10.17 -15.89 9.84
N GLN A 81 -10.21 -15.79 8.52
CA GLN A 81 -9.89 -16.86 7.59
C GLN A 81 -8.81 -16.41 6.60
N LEU A 82 -7.92 -17.35 6.27
CA LEU A 82 -6.85 -17.11 5.32
C LEU A 82 -7.27 -17.60 3.94
N TYR A 83 -7.18 -16.72 2.95
CA TYR A 83 -7.46 -17.05 1.56
C TYR A 83 -6.26 -16.73 0.70
N THR A 84 -6.05 -17.52 -0.35
CA THR A 84 -4.97 -17.29 -1.32
C THR A 84 -5.55 -16.72 -2.60
N PHE A 85 -5.00 -15.60 -3.06
CA PHE A 85 -5.40 -14.94 -4.29
C PHE A 85 -4.21 -14.74 -5.23
N LYS A 86 -4.47 -14.71 -6.54
CA LYS A 86 -3.49 -14.22 -7.52
C LYS A 86 -3.25 -12.73 -7.28
N HIS A 87 -2.04 -12.24 -7.57
CA HIS A 87 -1.75 -10.80 -7.42
C HIS A 87 -2.72 -9.91 -8.22
N SER A 88 -3.15 -10.37 -9.40
CA SER A 88 -4.10 -9.66 -10.27
C SER A 88 -5.50 -9.50 -9.68
N ALA A 89 -5.83 -10.28 -8.64
CA ALA A 89 -7.12 -10.23 -7.94
C ALA A 89 -7.08 -9.34 -6.70
N LEU A 90 -5.95 -8.66 -6.42
CA LEU A 90 -5.76 -7.83 -5.23
C LEU A 90 -5.45 -6.41 -5.65
N THR A 91 -6.16 -5.44 -5.08
CA THR A 91 -5.87 -4.02 -5.25
C THR A 91 -5.43 -3.45 -3.92
N VAL A 92 -4.25 -2.84 -3.86
CA VAL A 92 -3.78 -2.17 -2.64
C VAL A 92 -4.65 -0.95 -2.37
N VAL A 93 -5.13 -0.85 -1.13
CA VAL A 93 -5.94 0.26 -0.66
C VAL A 93 -5.09 1.09 0.30
N PRO A 94 -4.89 2.40 0.04
CA PRO A 94 -4.21 3.29 0.98
C PRO A 94 -4.94 3.31 2.33
N LEU A 95 -4.18 3.21 3.41
CA LEU A 95 -4.75 3.20 4.76
C LEU A 95 -5.37 4.56 5.14
N ASP A 96 -4.87 5.65 4.56
CA ASP A 96 -5.42 7.01 4.66
C ASP A 96 -6.91 7.09 4.25
N ASN A 97 -7.37 6.18 3.38
CA ASN A 97 -8.77 6.11 2.96
C ASN A 97 -9.66 5.40 3.99
N GLN A 98 -9.09 4.87 5.07
CA GLN A 98 -9.77 4.10 6.12
C GLN A 98 -9.36 4.65 7.50
N PRO A 99 -9.85 5.83 7.90
CA PRO A 99 -9.36 6.53 9.10
C PRO A 99 -9.54 5.73 10.38
N GLY A 100 -10.66 5.00 10.54
CA GLY A 100 -10.86 4.14 11.71
C GLY A 100 -9.86 2.98 11.79
N LEU A 101 -9.43 2.45 10.64
CA LEU A 101 -8.42 1.39 10.59
C LEU A 101 -7.01 1.94 10.79
N GLN A 102 -6.74 3.15 10.28
CA GLN A 102 -5.50 3.87 10.54
C GLN A 102 -5.33 4.10 12.05
N GLU A 103 -6.38 4.57 12.74
CA GLU A 103 -6.35 4.79 14.19
C GLU A 103 -6.01 3.50 14.95
N ILE A 104 -6.59 2.37 14.57
CA ILE A 104 -6.30 1.06 15.17
C ILE A 104 -4.83 0.68 14.94
N CYS A 105 -4.30 0.87 13.72
CA CYS A 105 -2.88 0.64 13.44
C CYS A 105 -1.98 1.54 14.28
N ASP A 106 -2.31 2.82 14.43
CA ASP A 106 -1.50 3.75 15.21
C ASP A 106 -1.53 3.41 16.72
N ARG A 107 -2.67 2.93 17.23
CA ARG A 107 -2.83 2.44 18.60
C ARG A 107 -2.00 1.18 18.87
N THR A 108 -2.14 0.17 18.02
CA THR A 108 -1.39 -1.10 18.10
C THR A 108 0.12 -0.88 17.94
N ASP A 109 0.54 -0.05 16.98
CA ASP A 109 1.95 0.33 16.77
C ASP A 109 2.57 0.96 18.02
N ARG A 110 1.83 1.83 18.72
CA ARG A 110 2.30 2.47 19.96
C ARG A 110 2.56 1.45 21.05
N LEU A 111 1.65 0.49 21.20
CA LEU A 111 1.80 -0.60 22.17
C LEU A 111 2.99 -1.49 21.84
N HIS A 112 3.17 -1.90 20.58
CA HIS A 112 4.32 -2.70 20.16
C HIS A 112 5.66 -1.99 20.44
N LYS A 113 5.71 -0.66 20.32
CA LYS A 113 6.89 0.16 20.60
C LYS A 113 7.24 0.27 22.09
N LEU A 114 6.31 -0.01 23.01
CA LEU A 114 6.60 0.00 24.45
C LEU A 114 7.57 -1.11 24.86
N GLY A 115 7.54 -2.26 24.16
CA GLY A 115 8.49 -3.36 24.35
C GLY A 115 8.37 -4.14 25.66
N ASN A 116 7.35 -3.86 26.49
CA ASN A 116 7.10 -4.49 27.79
C ASN A 116 5.74 -5.21 27.86
N LEU A 117 5.13 -5.50 26.71
CA LEU A 117 3.89 -6.27 26.61
C LEU A 117 4.12 -7.72 27.03
N ASP A 118 3.13 -8.30 27.72
CA ASP A 118 3.17 -9.73 27.99
C ASP A 118 2.89 -10.56 26.71
N PRO A 119 3.28 -11.85 26.65
CA PRO A 119 3.11 -12.65 25.45
C PRO A 119 1.65 -12.81 24.99
N PHE A 120 0.68 -12.75 25.90
CA PHE A 120 -0.75 -12.84 25.55
C PHE A 120 -1.25 -11.52 24.97
N GLU A 121 -0.82 -10.38 25.51
CA GLU A 121 -1.09 -9.05 24.95
C GLU A 121 -0.56 -8.95 23.53
N VAL A 122 0.67 -9.40 23.28
CA VAL A 122 1.25 -9.42 21.93
C VAL A 122 0.39 -10.24 20.96
N GLU A 123 -0.13 -11.40 21.37
CA GLU A 123 -0.99 -12.18 20.48
C GLU A 123 -2.35 -11.52 20.25
N ILE A 124 -2.92 -10.87 21.27
CA ILE A 124 -4.15 -10.08 21.09
C ILE A 124 -3.90 -8.97 20.08
N LEU A 125 -2.83 -8.19 20.21
CA LEU A 125 -2.52 -7.12 19.25
C LEU A 125 -2.30 -7.68 17.84
N ASN A 126 -1.55 -8.77 17.71
CA ASN A 126 -1.37 -9.45 16.42
C ASN A 126 -2.71 -9.88 15.80
N LEU A 127 -3.70 -10.29 16.61
CA LEU A 127 -5.03 -10.65 16.13
C LEU A 127 -5.80 -9.41 15.67
N LEU A 128 -5.74 -8.31 16.44
CA LEU A 128 -6.42 -7.05 16.14
C LEU A 128 -5.88 -6.40 14.86
N GLU A 129 -4.56 -6.40 14.66
CA GLU A 129 -3.90 -5.85 13.45
C GLU A 129 -4.33 -6.55 12.15
N ARG A 130 -4.69 -7.85 12.23
CA ARG A 130 -5.17 -8.63 11.06
C ARG A 130 -6.57 -8.20 10.63
N THR A 131 -7.34 -7.59 11.52
CA THR A 131 -8.73 -7.23 11.24
C THR A 131 -8.79 -5.97 10.37
N THR A 132 -9.87 -5.85 9.59
CA THR A 132 -10.17 -4.63 8.82
C THR A 132 -11.24 -3.78 9.49
N ALA A 133 -11.84 -4.29 10.56
CA ALA A 133 -12.79 -3.61 11.44
C ALA A 133 -12.83 -4.38 12.76
N LEU A 134 -12.81 -3.64 13.88
CA LEU A 134 -12.95 -4.18 15.21
C LEU A 134 -14.42 -4.17 15.65
N THR A 135 -14.82 -5.25 16.29
CA THR A 135 -16.05 -5.34 17.06
C THR A 135 -15.92 -4.55 18.36
N PRO A 136 -17.04 -4.19 19.02
CA PRO A 136 -16.99 -3.52 20.31
C PRO A 136 -16.17 -4.27 21.37
N THR A 137 -16.24 -5.60 21.38
CA THR A 137 -15.46 -6.44 22.31
C THR A 137 -13.97 -6.40 22.02
N GLU A 138 -13.59 -6.41 20.73
CA GLU A 138 -12.19 -6.30 20.33
C GLU A 138 -11.59 -4.92 20.66
N LEU A 139 -12.39 -3.85 20.53
CA LEU A 139 -12.00 -2.51 20.99
C LEU A 139 -11.79 -2.46 22.51
N GLN A 140 -12.66 -3.10 23.29
CA GLN A 140 -12.47 -3.20 24.74
C GLN A 140 -11.17 -3.91 25.13
N TYR A 141 -10.77 -4.95 24.40
CA TYR A 141 -9.47 -5.59 24.64
C TYR A 141 -8.31 -4.63 24.37
N LEU A 142 -8.36 -3.86 23.28
CA LEU A 142 -7.34 -2.85 22.98
C LEU A 142 -7.25 -1.79 24.08
N GLU A 143 -8.40 -1.24 24.51
CA GLU A 143 -8.48 -0.25 25.59
C GLU A 143 -7.94 -0.81 26.93
N GLN A 144 -8.22 -2.08 27.25
CA GLN A 144 -7.72 -2.69 28.48
C GLN A 144 -6.20 -2.83 28.49
N ILE A 145 -5.60 -3.15 27.34
CA ILE A 145 -4.14 -3.21 27.20
C ILE A 145 -3.54 -1.80 27.33
N GLU A 146 -4.12 -0.81 26.64
CA GLU A 146 -3.69 0.59 26.73
C GLU A 146 -3.74 1.12 28.16
N ASN A 147 -4.85 0.89 28.88
CA ASN A 147 -5.02 1.28 30.28
C ASN A 147 -3.98 0.64 31.21
N ARG A 148 -3.63 -0.63 30.98
CA ARG A 148 -2.61 -1.32 31.78
C ARG A 148 -1.23 -0.69 31.63
N HIS A 149 -0.93 -0.21 30.42
CA HIS A 149 0.33 0.45 30.09
C HIS A 149 0.27 1.98 30.20
N LYS A 150 -0.84 2.54 30.70
CA LYS A 150 -1.07 3.97 30.93
C LYS A 150 -0.94 4.82 29.66
N LEU A 151 -1.38 4.29 28.53
CA LEU A 151 -1.57 5.05 27.31
C LEU A 151 -2.99 5.61 27.33
N ASP A 152 -3.12 6.91 27.64
CA ASP A 152 -4.36 7.68 27.44
C ASP A 152 -4.37 8.30 26.02
#